data_AF-A0A367ZZQ3-F1
#
_entry.id   AF-A0A367ZZQ3-F1
#
_cell.length_a   1.000
_cell.length_b   1.000
_cell.length_c   1.000
_cell.angle_alpha   90.00
_cell.angle_beta   90.00
_cell.angle_gamma   90.00
#
_symmetry.space_group_name_H-M   'P 1'
#
loop_
_entity.id
_entity.type
_entity.pdbx_description
1 polymer ?
#
loop_
_entity_poly.entity_id
_entity_poly.type
_entity_poly.pdbx_seq_one_letter_code
_entity_poly.pdbx_strand_id
1 'polypeptide(L)'
;MNRTFFPFIVAFLAASSLTACKDSPPTLTDEQVLTLFGERHAFSENHAPLTISNHIEECVSILSGINTDIYKDMPTEMLGVMKTSCRQDFQKTLSDPDRNLFGLTLKHLEDPKLAEQIVHVREQAREQAEAIRKGEEEKRVLEKRTSDEKLIADAQARANALLSSLDERLERINTLCIELEGAKATFEKQKSHAPLLYTKPDACWDSYADNLRDRAKDVVRHLAELQLDPASAQEPAIPDFGIADPKRLDSDQADVEKVIQDLKKEIEAE
;
A
#
# COMPACT_ATOMS: atom_id res chain seq x y z
N MET A 1 -24.08 17.46 108.86
CA MET A 1 -23.71 16.31 108.01
C MET A 1 -23.21 16.85 106.68
N ASN A 2 -21.90 16.75 106.44
CA ASN A 2 -21.22 17.20 105.23
C ASN A 2 -21.21 16.12 104.15
N ARG A 3 -21.39 16.53 102.87
CA ARG A 3 -20.66 16.09 101.65
C ARG A 3 -21.52 16.42 100.40
N THR A 4 -21.28 17.55 99.72
CA THR A 4 -20.34 17.81 98.60
C THR A 4 -20.72 17.15 97.26
N PHE A 5 -21.15 18.04 96.34
CA PHE A 5 -21.02 18.08 94.88
C PHE A 5 -19.99 17.14 94.22
N PHE A 6 -20.36 16.47 93.10
CA PHE A 6 -19.75 16.64 91.76
C PHE A 6 -20.47 15.80 90.67
N PRO A 7 -20.68 16.32 89.44
CA PRO A 7 -21.28 15.58 88.32
C PRO A 7 -20.24 14.75 87.54
N PHE A 8 -20.62 13.56 87.09
CA PHE A 8 -19.82 12.69 86.23
C PHE A 8 -19.93 13.13 84.76
N ILE A 9 -18.79 13.51 84.19
CA ILE A 9 -18.59 13.84 82.76
C ILE A 9 -18.46 12.53 81.99
N VAL A 10 -19.34 12.29 81.01
CA VAL A 10 -19.23 11.19 80.04
C VAL A 10 -18.26 11.61 78.94
N ALA A 11 -17.07 11.00 78.93
CA ALA A 11 -16.07 11.18 77.90
C ALA A 11 -16.49 10.46 76.60
N PHE A 12 -16.83 11.24 75.58
CA PHE A 12 -17.07 10.79 74.21
C PHE A 12 -15.71 10.58 73.53
N LEU A 13 -15.20 9.34 73.55
CA LEU A 13 -14.02 8.96 72.77
C LEU A 13 -14.44 8.72 71.33
N ALA A 14 -14.41 9.78 70.52
CA ALA A 14 -14.46 9.68 69.07
C ALA A 14 -13.13 9.08 68.59
N ALA A 15 -13.13 7.78 68.31
CA ALA A 15 -12.07 7.13 67.56
C ALA A 15 -12.13 7.61 66.10
N SER A 16 -11.35 8.63 65.76
CA SER A 16 -11.10 9.03 64.38
C SER A 16 -10.19 7.99 63.72
N SER A 17 -10.77 6.90 63.23
CA SER A 17 -10.12 6.05 62.23
C SER A 17 -10.07 6.83 60.90
N LEU A 18 -8.97 7.55 60.68
CA LEU A 18 -8.57 7.97 59.33
C LEU A 18 -8.17 6.71 58.56
N THR A 19 -9.14 6.01 57.99
CA THR A 19 -8.88 5.14 56.85
C THR A 19 -8.53 6.07 55.69
N ALA A 20 -7.24 6.23 55.42
CA ALA A 20 -6.75 6.73 54.15
C ALA A 20 -7.08 5.68 53.07
N CYS A 21 -8.34 5.61 52.65
CA CYS A 21 -8.72 5.04 51.38
C CYS A 21 -8.16 6.00 50.33
N LYS A 22 -6.91 5.82 49.94
CA LYS A 22 -6.52 6.24 48.59
C LYS A 22 -7.43 5.42 47.68
N ASP A 23 -8.34 6.09 46.97
CA ASP A 23 -9.12 5.48 45.90
C ASP A 23 -8.09 4.89 44.92
N SER A 24 -7.81 3.60 45.08
CA SER A 24 -6.96 2.89 44.14
C SER A 24 -7.67 2.94 42.78
N PRO A 25 -6.92 3.12 41.68
CA PRO A 25 -7.51 3.04 40.37
C PRO A 25 -8.29 1.72 40.22
N PRO A 26 -9.42 1.70 39.50
CA PRO A 26 -10.08 0.46 39.15
C PRO A 26 -9.10 -0.46 38.43
N THR A 27 -9.13 -1.75 38.73
CA THR A 27 -8.28 -2.74 38.06
C THR A 27 -8.73 -2.87 36.60
N LEU A 28 -7.85 -2.51 35.67
CA LEU A 28 -8.09 -2.64 34.23
C LEU A 28 -7.26 -3.79 33.66
N THR A 29 -7.79 -4.47 32.66
CA THR A 29 -7.00 -5.37 31.80
C THR A 29 -6.25 -4.55 30.75
N ASP A 30 -5.20 -5.14 30.18
CA ASP A 30 -4.39 -4.50 29.13
C ASP A 30 -5.24 -4.13 27.90
N GLU A 31 -6.21 -4.96 27.54
CA GLU A 31 -7.18 -4.70 26.47
C GLU A 31 -8.08 -3.50 26.79
N GLN A 32 -8.49 -3.33 28.05
CA GLN A 32 -9.31 -2.21 28.50
C GLN A 32 -8.51 -0.90 28.47
N VAL A 33 -7.24 -0.96 28.89
CA VAL A 33 -6.30 0.17 28.79
C VAL A 33 -6.12 0.57 27.32
N LEU A 34 -5.90 -0.41 26.44
CA LEU A 34 -5.76 -0.17 24.99
C LEU A 34 -7.05 0.36 24.36
N THR A 35 -8.23 -0.07 24.83
CA THR A 35 -9.51 0.43 24.31
C THR A 35 -9.75 1.89 24.72
N LEU A 36 -9.41 2.23 25.96
CA LEU A 36 -9.61 3.57 26.49
C LEU A 36 -8.64 4.60 25.87
N PHE A 37 -7.35 4.24 25.78
CA PHE A 37 -6.28 5.16 25.38
C PHE A 37 -5.74 4.92 23.97
N GLY A 38 -6.09 3.79 23.37
CA GLY A 38 -5.64 3.44 22.03
C GLY A 38 -6.42 4.19 20.97
N GLU A 39 -5.70 4.58 19.93
CA GLU A 39 -6.22 5.26 18.76
C GLU A 39 -5.73 4.54 17.50
N ARG A 40 -6.51 4.64 16.44
CA ARG A 40 -6.06 4.25 15.10
C ARG A 40 -5.46 5.46 14.43
N HIS A 41 -4.38 5.27 13.68
CA HIS A 41 -3.86 6.36 12.86
C HIS A 41 -4.89 6.76 11.81
N ALA A 42 -5.12 8.06 11.62
CA ALA A 42 -6.11 8.59 10.67
C ALA A 42 -5.89 8.14 9.21
N PHE A 43 -4.67 7.70 8.87
CA PHE A 43 -4.29 7.19 7.55
C PHE A 43 -4.13 5.66 7.51
N SER A 44 -4.49 4.97 8.59
CA SER A 44 -4.43 3.52 8.65
C SER A 44 -5.73 2.89 8.16
N GLU A 45 -5.64 1.71 7.56
CA GLU A 45 -6.82 0.95 7.14
C GLU A 45 -7.70 0.62 8.35
N ASN A 46 -9.00 0.37 8.11
CA ASN A 46 -9.98 0.03 9.15
C ASN A 46 -9.65 -1.25 9.96
N HIS A 47 -8.56 -1.95 9.62
CA HIS A 47 -8.09 -3.16 10.29
C HIS A 47 -6.77 -2.95 11.05
N ALA A 48 -6.20 -1.74 11.04
CA ALA A 48 -4.98 -1.47 11.79
C ALA A 48 -5.23 -1.64 13.31
N PRO A 49 -4.28 -2.27 14.03
CA PRO A 49 -4.39 -2.44 15.46
C PRO A 49 -4.42 -1.09 16.17
N LEU A 50 -5.11 -1.04 17.31
CA LEU A 50 -5.07 0.13 18.19
C LEU A 50 -3.66 0.29 18.76
N THR A 51 -3.22 1.54 18.91
CA THR A 51 -1.96 1.86 19.57
C THR A 51 -2.15 3.05 20.51
N ILE A 52 -1.43 3.07 21.62
CA ILE A 52 -1.42 4.22 22.53
C ILE A 52 -0.36 5.20 22.00
N SER A 53 -0.76 6.46 21.80
CA SER A 53 0.14 7.47 21.24
C SER A 53 1.28 7.85 22.21
N ASN A 54 2.38 8.36 21.68
CA ASN A 54 3.50 8.87 22.49
C ASN A 54 3.05 9.99 23.44
N HIS A 55 2.14 10.85 23.00
CA HIS A 55 1.58 11.92 23.83
C HIS A 55 0.91 11.37 25.10
N ILE A 56 0.16 10.28 24.98
CA ILE A 56 -0.49 9.66 26.14
C ILE A 56 0.55 9.10 27.12
N GLU A 57 1.57 8.41 26.62
CA GLU A 57 2.69 7.88 27.43
C GLU A 57 3.44 9.01 28.16
N GLU A 58 3.76 10.09 27.45
CA GLU A 58 4.44 11.27 28.00
C GLU A 58 3.58 11.92 29.09
N CYS A 59 2.28 12.11 28.83
CA CYS A 59 1.37 12.71 29.78
C CYS A 59 1.14 11.86 31.03
N VAL A 60 0.98 10.54 30.92
CA VAL A 60 0.89 9.69 32.12
C VAL A 60 2.20 9.68 32.90
N SER A 61 3.35 9.74 32.21
CA SER A 61 4.66 9.78 32.85
C SER A 61 4.83 11.06 33.68
N ILE A 62 4.51 12.21 33.08
CA ILE A 62 4.62 13.53 33.71
C ILE A 62 3.65 13.68 34.90
N LEU A 63 2.41 13.18 34.75
CA LEU A 63 1.38 13.34 35.80
C LEU A 63 1.61 12.42 37.00
N SER A 64 1.96 11.16 36.76
CA SER A 64 2.20 10.17 37.83
C SER A 64 3.59 10.27 38.46
N GLY A 65 4.52 10.95 37.79
CA GLY A 65 5.90 11.09 38.27
C GLY A 65 6.73 9.82 38.09
N ILE A 66 6.38 8.95 37.13
CA ILE A 66 7.28 7.91 36.64
C ILE A 66 8.25 8.51 35.61
N ASN A 67 9.38 7.84 35.36
CA ASN A 67 10.38 8.27 34.37
C ASN A 67 10.86 9.73 34.54
N THR A 68 10.96 10.20 35.78
CA THR A 68 11.31 11.59 36.12
C THR A 68 12.67 12.02 35.61
N ASP A 69 13.59 11.08 35.39
CA ASP A 69 14.90 11.33 34.79
C ASP A 69 14.82 11.98 33.40
N ILE A 70 13.73 11.75 32.65
CA ILE A 70 13.50 12.33 31.32
C ILE A 70 13.26 13.85 31.42
N TYR A 71 12.67 14.32 32.52
CA TYR A 71 12.19 15.70 32.69
C TYR A 71 12.94 16.48 33.77
N LYS A 72 14.00 15.91 34.36
CA LYS A 72 14.74 16.50 35.49
C LYS A 72 15.35 17.88 35.20
N ASP A 73 15.73 18.12 33.95
CA ASP A 73 16.37 19.36 33.51
C ASP A 73 15.34 20.39 32.97
N MET A 74 14.05 20.05 33.00
CA MET A 74 12.98 20.92 32.53
C MET A 74 12.66 22.02 33.55
N PRO A 75 12.55 23.30 33.13
CA PRO A 75 12.10 24.38 34.00
C PRO A 75 10.74 24.07 34.63
N THR A 76 10.58 24.36 35.93
CA THR A 76 9.35 24.04 36.67
C THR A 76 8.10 24.69 36.07
N GLU A 77 8.23 25.90 35.51
CA GLU A 77 7.16 26.61 34.83
C GLU A 77 6.67 25.86 33.58
N MET A 78 7.62 25.36 32.77
CA MET A 78 7.32 24.57 31.58
C MET A 78 6.70 23.23 31.94
N LEU A 79 7.24 22.53 32.95
CA LEU A 79 6.66 21.30 33.46
C LEU A 79 5.24 21.50 34.00
N GLY A 80 4.97 22.64 34.65
CA GLY A 80 3.64 23.02 35.14
C GLY A 80 2.63 23.24 34.01
N VAL A 81 3.06 23.88 32.92
CA VAL A 81 2.22 24.05 31.71
C VAL A 81 1.93 22.68 31.07
N MET A 82 2.92 21.81 30.92
CA MET A 82 2.73 20.47 30.37
C MET A 82 1.77 19.62 31.21
N LYS A 83 1.93 19.60 32.54
CA LYS A 83 0.99 18.93 33.46
C LYS A 83 -0.43 19.44 33.26
N THR A 84 -0.61 20.75 33.14
CA THR A 84 -1.94 21.35 32.90
C THR A 84 -2.53 20.91 31.58
N SER A 85 -1.75 20.93 30.50
CA SER A 85 -2.18 20.45 29.18
C SER A 85 -2.57 18.97 29.20
N CYS A 86 -1.74 18.12 29.80
CA CYS A 86 -2.00 16.70 29.94
C CYS A 86 -3.30 16.41 30.72
N ARG A 87 -3.56 17.15 31.81
CA ARG A 87 -4.83 17.03 32.54
C ARG A 87 -6.03 17.44 31.68
N GLN A 88 -5.90 18.49 30.87
CA GLN A 88 -6.98 18.92 29.97
C GLN A 88 -7.27 17.87 28.90
N ASP A 89 -6.24 17.27 28.31
CA ASP A 89 -6.42 16.24 27.27
C ASP A 89 -7.01 14.96 27.85
N PHE A 90 -6.50 14.48 29.00
CA PHE A 90 -7.12 13.34 29.66
C PHE A 90 -8.53 13.64 30.14
N GLN A 91 -8.84 14.87 30.55
CA GLN A 91 -10.21 15.23 30.91
C GLN A 91 -11.16 15.06 29.72
N LYS A 92 -10.73 15.39 28.50
CA LYS A 92 -11.54 15.14 27.29
C LYS A 92 -11.78 13.65 27.08
N THR A 93 -10.72 12.84 27.12
CA THR A 93 -10.81 11.38 26.94
C THR A 93 -11.66 10.71 28.02
N LEU A 94 -11.50 11.12 29.28
CA LEU A 94 -12.23 10.55 30.42
C LEU A 94 -13.69 11.04 30.51
N SER A 95 -14.01 12.20 29.93
CA SER A 95 -15.39 12.69 29.84
C SER A 95 -16.21 12.00 28.74
N ASP A 96 -15.57 11.24 27.85
CA ASP A 96 -16.25 10.46 26.81
C ASP A 96 -16.85 9.17 27.43
N PRO A 97 -18.18 9.04 27.52
CA PRO A 97 -18.83 7.89 28.13
C PRO A 97 -18.66 6.61 27.32
N ASP A 98 -18.40 6.71 26.01
CA ASP A 98 -18.22 5.55 25.14
C ASP A 98 -16.81 4.96 25.29
N ARG A 99 -15.84 5.75 25.74
CA ARG A 99 -14.46 5.32 26.02
C ARG A 99 -14.24 5.00 27.49
N ASN A 100 -14.72 5.83 28.41
CA ASN A 100 -14.49 5.70 29.86
C ASN A 100 -15.57 4.86 30.58
N LEU A 101 -15.69 3.60 30.18
CA LEU A 101 -16.69 2.67 30.73
C LEU A 101 -16.44 2.30 32.21
N PHE A 102 -15.24 2.57 32.73
CA PHE A 102 -14.80 2.15 34.07
C PHE A 102 -14.75 3.31 35.08
N GLY A 103 -15.23 4.50 34.70
CA GLY A 103 -15.29 5.65 35.60
C GLY A 103 -13.91 6.11 36.08
N LEU A 104 -12.88 6.02 35.23
CA LEU A 104 -11.57 6.58 35.53
C LEU A 104 -11.67 8.09 35.71
N THR A 105 -10.90 8.61 36.65
CA THR A 105 -10.80 10.05 36.96
C THR A 105 -9.38 10.51 36.75
N LEU A 106 -9.15 11.82 36.62
CA LEU A 106 -7.80 12.38 36.50
C LEU A 106 -6.88 11.97 37.65
N LYS A 107 -7.41 11.85 38.88
CA LYS A 107 -6.66 11.41 40.06
C LYS A 107 -6.09 9.99 39.89
N HIS A 108 -6.79 9.12 39.17
CA HIS A 108 -6.31 7.76 38.89
C HIS A 108 -5.11 7.77 37.93
N LEU A 109 -5.03 8.73 37.00
CA LEU A 109 -3.90 8.87 36.06
C LEU A 109 -2.64 9.49 36.69
N GLU A 110 -2.78 10.05 37.90
CA GLU A 110 -1.65 10.44 38.74
C GLU A 110 -1.11 9.25 39.57
N ASP A 111 -1.74 8.06 39.50
CA ASP A 111 -1.25 6.85 40.15
C ASP A 111 -0.12 6.19 39.32
N PRO A 112 1.07 5.96 39.91
CA PRO A 112 2.19 5.35 39.20
C PRO A 112 1.91 3.96 38.62
N LYS A 113 1.07 3.14 39.27
CA LYS A 113 0.81 1.77 38.80
C LYS A 113 -0.01 1.77 37.52
N LEU A 114 -1.03 2.63 37.45
CA LEU A 114 -1.83 2.77 36.23
C LEU A 114 -0.99 3.35 35.10
N ALA A 115 -0.11 4.31 35.40
CA ALA A 115 0.81 4.87 34.40
C ALA A 115 1.79 3.81 33.87
N GLU A 116 2.39 2.99 34.74
CA GLU A 116 3.24 1.86 34.34
C GLU A 116 2.50 0.85 33.45
N GLN A 117 1.23 0.54 33.78
CA GLN A 117 0.40 -0.33 32.95
C GLN A 117 0.15 0.29 31.57
N ILE A 118 -0.17 1.59 31.49
CA ILE A 118 -0.39 2.29 30.21
C ILE A 118 0.88 2.25 29.34
N VAL A 119 2.06 2.49 29.93
CA VAL A 119 3.36 2.39 29.25
C VAL A 119 3.60 0.96 28.74
N HIS A 120 3.34 -0.04 29.57
CA HIS A 120 3.51 -1.45 29.20
C HIS A 120 2.61 -1.85 28.02
N VAL A 121 1.32 -1.51 28.09
CA VAL A 121 0.34 -1.80 27.04
C VAL A 121 0.70 -1.11 25.73
N ARG A 122 1.20 0.14 25.80
CA ARG A 122 1.71 0.84 24.63
C ARG A 122 2.83 0.05 23.96
N GLU A 123 3.81 -0.40 24.73
CA GLU A 123 4.97 -1.11 24.19
C GLU A 123 4.54 -2.41 23.51
N GLN A 124 3.68 -3.20 24.16
CA GLN A 124 3.12 -4.42 23.56
C GLN A 124 2.35 -4.13 22.28
N ALA A 125 1.49 -3.10 22.27
CA ALA A 125 0.73 -2.72 21.08
C ALA A 125 1.66 -2.26 19.93
N ARG A 126 2.76 -1.57 20.25
CA ARG A 126 3.77 -1.13 19.28
C ARG A 126 4.50 -2.32 18.67
N GLU A 127 4.96 -3.27 19.48
CA GLU A 127 5.64 -4.48 19.01
C GLU A 127 4.73 -5.31 18.09
N GLN A 128 3.45 -5.47 18.47
CA GLN A 128 2.45 -6.15 17.66
C GLN A 128 2.21 -5.44 16.33
N ALA A 129 2.02 -4.11 16.36
CA ALA A 129 1.82 -3.32 15.15
C ALA A 129 3.04 -3.39 14.21
N GLU A 130 4.26 -3.38 14.74
CA GLU A 130 5.48 -3.53 13.95
C GLU A 130 5.60 -4.92 13.34
N ALA A 131 5.29 -5.98 14.10
CA ALA A 131 5.29 -7.36 13.60
C ALA A 131 4.27 -7.55 12.46
N ILE A 132 3.06 -7.03 12.63
CA ILE A 132 2.02 -7.05 11.58
C ILE A 132 2.51 -6.32 10.34
N ARG A 133 3.01 -5.08 10.50
CA ARG A 133 3.53 -4.28 9.38
C ARG A 133 4.66 -4.99 8.62
N LYS A 134 5.59 -5.64 9.34
CA LYS A 134 6.67 -6.43 8.71
C LYS A 134 6.10 -7.61 7.93
N GLY A 135 5.15 -8.35 8.52
CA GLY A 135 4.50 -9.47 7.84
C GLY A 135 3.71 -9.05 6.60
N GLU A 136 2.99 -7.93 6.66
CA GLU A 136 2.27 -7.36 5.51
C GLU A 136 3.23 -6.88 4.42
N GLU A 137 4.34 -6.24 4.80
CA GLU A 137 5.38 -5.82 3.86
C GLU A 137 6.03 -7.02 3.15
N GLU A 138 6.41 -8.05 3.90
CA GLU A 138 6.98 -9.29 3.36
C GLU A 138 6.00 -9.96 2.39
N LYS A 139 4.72 -10.02 2.75
CA LYS A 139 3.67 -10.56 1.87
C LYS A 139 3.54 -9.74 0.60
N ARG A 140 3.50 -8.41 0.71
CA ARG A 140 3.41 -7.50 -0.44
C ARG A 140 4.61 -7.64 -1.38
N VAL A 141 5.82 -7.69 -0.83
CA VAL A 141 7.06 -7.89 -1.59
C VAL A 141 7.04 -9.24 -2.31
N LEU A 142 6.56 -10.30 -1.65
CA LEU A 142 6.46 -11.63 -2.26
C LEU A 142 5.41 -11.70 -3.38
N GLU A 143 4.23 -11.12 -3.16
CA GLU A 143 3.16 -11.04 -4.16
C GLU A 143 3.62 -10.23 -5.39
N LYS A 144 4.25 -9.08 -5.14
CA LYS A 144 4.84 -8.22 -6.18
C LYS A 144 5.90 -8.97 -6.97
N ARG A 145 6.85 -9.61 -6.29
CA ARG A 145 7.90 -10.41 -6.93
C ARG A 145 7.32 -11.51 -7.82
N THR A 146 6.34 -12.25 -7.32
CA THR A 146 5.70 -13.34 -8.07
C THR A 146 4.97 -12.80 -9.31
N SER A 147 4.28 -11.67 -9.17
CA SER A 147 3.61 -11.01 -10.30
C SER A 147 4.61 -10.53 -11.35
N ASP A 148 5.70 -9.89 -10.92
CA ASP A 148 6.72 -9.34 -11.81
C ASP A 148 7.49 -10.45 -12.53
N GLU A 149 7.87 -11.52 -11.83
CA GLU A 149 8.48 -12.71 -12.42
C GLU A 149 7.59 -13.31 -13.51
N LYS A 150 6.27 -13.36 -13.28
CA LYS A 150 5.31 -13.83 -14.28
C LYS A 150 5.24 -12.92 -15.50
N LEU A 151 5.16 -11.60 -15.31
CA LEU A 151 5.11 -10.64 -16.41
C LEU A 151 6.34 -10.74 -17.31
N ILE A 152 7.53 -10.89 -16.71
CA ILE A 152 8.79 -11.06 -17.44
C ILE A 152 8.80 -12.39 -18.18
N ALA A 153 8.42 -13.49 -17.52
CA ALA A 153 8.37 -14.80 -18.14
C ALA A 153 7.41 -14.83 -19.35
N ASP A 154 6.24 -14.20 -19.23
CA ASP A 154 5.27 -14.07 -20.33
C ASP A 154 5.84 -13.24 -21.48
N ALA A 155 6.55 -12.14 -21.19
CA ALA A 155 7.21 -11.32 -22.21
C ALA A 155 8.37 -12.07 -22.91
N GLN A 156 9.19 -12.82 -22.15
CA GLN A 156 10.24 -13.67 -22.70
C GLN A 156 9.68 -14.78 -23.58
N ALA A 157 8.58 -15.43 -23.17
CA ALA A 157 7.90 -16.43 -23.98
C ALA A 157 7.39 -15.84 -25.30
N ARG A 158 6.79 -14.64 -25.26
CA ARG A 158 6.37 -13.91 -26.47
C ARG A 158 7.54 -13.56 -27.38
N ALA A 159 8.65 -13.07 -26.83
CA ALA A 159 9.85 -12.75 -27.61
C ALA A 159 10.45 -14.00 -28.27
N ASN A 160 10.52 -15.12 -27.55
CA ASN A 160 11.01 -16.38 -28.10
C ASN A 160 10.09 -16.92 -29.21
N ALA A 161 8.77 -16.86 -29.02
CA ALA A 161 7.79 -17.29 -30.03
C ALA A 161 7.84 -16.42 -31.29
N LEU A 162 8.04 -15.11 -31.12
CA LEU A 162 8.29 -14.18 -32.22
C LEU A 162 9.55 -14.60 -32.98
N LEU A 163 10.70 -14.69 -32.31
CA LEU A 163 11.97 -15.05 -32.94
C LEU A 163 11.89 -16.39 -33.67
N SER A 164 11.23 -17.39 -33.08
CA SER A 164 11.14 -18.73 -33.69
C SER A 164 10.28 -18.78 -34.95
N SER A 165 9.34 -17.84 -35.12
CA SER A 165 8.40 -17.82 -36.26
C SER A 165 8.65 -16.66 -37.22
N LEU A 166 9.64 -15.81 -36.94
CA LEU A 166 9.79 -14.53 -37.61
C LEU A 166 10.08 -14.65 -39.10
N ASP A 167 11.11 -15.41 -39.46
CA ASP A 167 11.53 -15.51 -40.86
C ASP A 167 10.46 -16.20 -41.72
N GLU A 168 9.79 -17.23 -41.18
CA GLU A 168 8.66 -17.89 -41.86
C GLU A 168 7.49 -16.91 -42.11
N ARG A 169 7.17 -16.07 -41.12
CA ARG A 169 6.13 -15.03 -41.26
C ARG A 169 6.53 -13.98 -42.30
N LEU A 170 7.78 -13.52 -42.27
CA LEU A 170 8.30 -12.55 -43.25
C LEU A 170 8.30 -13.12 -44.67
N GLU A 171 8.63 -14.41 -44.84
CA GLU A 171 8.57 -15.07 -46.15
C GLU A 171 7.14 -15.15 -46.69
N ARG A 172 6.16 -15.48 -45.83
CA ARG A 172 4.73 -15.45 -46.20
C ARG A 172 4.29 -14.05 -46.63
N ILE A 173 4.60 -13.02 -45.83
CA ILE A 173 4.26 -11.63 -46.16
C ILE A 173 4.91 -11.22 -47.48
N ASN A 174 6.19 -11.53 -47.68
CA ASN A 174 6.89 -11.22 -48.93
C ASN A 174 6.22 -11.88 -50.14
N THR A 175 5.81 -13.14 -50.00
CA THR A 175 5.07 -13.86 -51.05
C THR A 175 3.75 -13.16 -51.40
N LEU A 176 2.98 -12.74 -50.38
CA LEU A 176 1.75 -11.98 -50.57
C LEU A 176 2.00 -10.62 -51.21
N CYS A 177 3.08 -9.92 -50.85
CA CYS A 177 3.42 -8.65 -51.48
C CYS A 177 3.77 -8.80 -52.97
N ILE A 178 4.48 -9.86 -53.35
CA ILE A 178 4.74 -10.19 -54.77
C ILE A 178 3.43 -10.51 -55.49
N GLU A 179 2.53 -11.28 -54.86
CA GLU A 179 1.20 -11.56 -55.42
C GLU A 179 0.38 -10.29 -55.63
N LEU A 180 0.41 -9.37 -54.65
CA LEU A 180 -0.25 -8.07 -54.74
C LEU A 180 0.28 -7.25 -55.92
N GLU A 181 1.60 -7.19 -56.13
CA GLU A 181 2.20 -6.50 -57.27
C GLU A 181 1.73 -7.11 -58.60
N GLY A 182 1.67 -8.44 -58.70
CA GLY A 182 1.13 -9.14 -59.87
C GLY A 182 -0.35 -8.86 -60.12
N ALA A 183 -1.17 -8.84 -59.07
CA ALA A 183 -2.58 -8.50 -59.15
C ALA A 183 -2.79 -7.06 -59.62
N LYS A 184 -2.01 -6.11 -59.09
CA LYS A 184 -2.04 -4.71 -59.53
C LYS A 184 -1.66 -4.54 -60.99
N ALA A 185 -0.58 -5.19 -61.44
CA ALA A 185 -0.15 -5.13 -62.84
C ALA A 185 -1.20 -5.73 -63.80
N THR A 186 -1.99 -6.70 -63.35
CA THR A 186 -3.11 -7.27 -64.11
C THR A 186 -4.29 -6.29 -64.15
N PHE A 187 -4.67 -5.75 -62.99
CA PHE A 187 -5.76 -4.80 -62.86
C PHE A 187 -5.51 -3.50 -63.64
N GLU A 188 -4.27 -2.99 -63.63
CA GLU A 188 -3.88 -1.78 -64.36
C GLU A 188 -4.13 -1.89 -65.87
N LYS A 189 -3.95 -3.09 -66.45
CA LYS A 189 -4.23 -3.34 -67.87
C LYS A 189 -5.72 -3.23 -68.22
N GLN A 190 -6.60 -3.44 -67.24
CA GLN A 190 -8.06 -3.34 -67.40
C GLN A 190 -8.55 -1.92 -67.05
N LYS A 191 -8.12 -1.40 -65.90
CA LYS A 191 -8.53 -0.10 -65.36
C LYS A 191 -7.32 0.75 -64.98
N SER A 192 -6.84 1.54 -65.94
CA SER A 192 -5.86 2.58 -65.67
C SER A 192 -6.40 3.59 -64.63
N HIS A 193 -5.56 3.99 -63.68
CA HIS A 193 -5.86 5.01 -62.65
C HIS A 193 -6.87 4.65 -61.54
N ALA A 194 -7.19 3.37 -61.33
CA ALA A 194 -8.05 2.96 -60.21
C ALA A 194 -7.37 3.17 -58.83
N PRO A 195 -8.09 3.62 -57.77
CA PRO A 195 -7.51 3.88 -56.45
C PRO A 195 -6.74 2.70 -55.84
N LEU A 196 -7.21 1.47 -56.04
CA LEU A 196 -6.59 0.25 -55.51
C LEU A 196 -5.16 0.02 -56.02
N LEU A 197 -4.78 0.59 -57.17
CA LEU A 197 -3.41 0.52 -57.69
C LEU A 197 -2.41 1.24 -56.76
N TYR A 198 -2.86 2.29 -56.08
CA TYR A 198 -2.02 3.12 -55.21
C TYR A 198 -2.01 2.65 -53.75
N THR A 199 -2.90 1.73 -53.35
CA THR A 199 -2.94 1.19 -51.99
C THR A 199 -1.73 0.27 -51.76
N LYS A 200 -0.80 0.65 -50.89
CA LYS A 200 0.34 -0.20 -50.49
C LYS A 200 0.24 -0.48 -48.99
N PRO A 201 -0.10 -1.72 -48.57
CA PRO A 201 -0.06 -2.11 -47.16
C PRO A 201 1.33 -1.91 -46.57
N ASP A 202 1.40 -1.57 -45.28
CA ASP A 202 2.67 -1.25 -44.60
C ASP A 202 3.67 -2.42 -44.65
N ALA A 203 3.16 -3.65 -44.59
CA ALA A 203 3.95 -4.88 -44.66
C ALA A 203 4.74 -5.05 -45.96
N CYS A 204 4.36 -4.34 -47.02
CA CYS A 204 4.98 -4.41 -48.35
C CYS A 204 6.00 -3.30 -48.61
N TRP A 205 6.32 -2.45 -47.63
CA TRP A 205 7.46 -1.52 -47.74
C TRP A 205 8.80 -2.26 -47.66
N ASP A 206 9.76 -1.83 -48.47
CA ASP A 206 11.07 -2.49 -48.61
C ASP A 206 11.83 -2.58 -47.27
N SER A 207 11.64 -1.60 -46.38
CA SER A 207 12.26 -1.55 -45.05
C SER A 207 11.53 -2.37 -43.99
N TYR A 208 10.36 -2.94 -44.28
CA TYR A 208 9.50 -3.56 -43.27
C TYR A 208 10.19 -4.73 -42.56
N ALA A 209 10.77 -5.66 -43.32
CA ALA A 209 11.42 -6.84 -42.78
C ALA A 209 12.63 -6.48 -41.89
N ASP A 210 13.45 -5.52 -42.31
CA ASP A 210 14.63 -5.09 -41.57
C ASP A 210 14.24 -4.36 -40.29
N ASN A 211 13.30 -3.42 -40.36
CA ASN A 211 12.76 -2.71 -39.19
C ASN A 211 12.20 -3.69 -38.16
N LEU A 212 11.51 -4.73 -38.62
CA LEU A 212 10.88 -5.71 -37.76
C LEU A 212 11.90 -6.63 -37.09
N ARG A 213 12.93 -7.07 -37.82
CA ARG A 213 14.06 -7.81 -37.24
C ARG A 213 14.82 -7.00 -36.21
N ASP A 214 15.07 -5.71 -36.49
CA ASP A 214 15.75 -4.82 -35.55
C ASP A 214 14.91 -4.59 -34.30
N ARG A 215 13.59 -4.41 -34.46
CA ARG A 215 12.69 -4.29 -33.30
C ARG A 215 12.64 -5.58 -32.48
N ALA A 216 12.59 -6.74 -33.12
CA ALA A 216 12.61 -8.03 -32.42
C ALA A 216 13.90 -8.21 -31.59
N LYS A 217 15.06 -7.86 -32.16
CA LYS A 217 16.35 -7.87 -31.44
C LYS A 217 16.37 -6.90 -30.27
N ASP A 218 15.85 -5.68 -30.48
CA ASP A 218 15.79 -4.65 -29.44
C ASP A 218 14.94 -5.08 -28.24
N VAL A 219 13.77 -5.68 -28.49
CA VAL A 219 12.91 -6.26 -27.46
C VAL A 219 13.64 -7.33 -26.66
N VAL A 220 14.31 -8.26 -27.34
CA VAL A 220 15.05 -9.36 -26.69
C VAL A 220 16.20 -8.82 -25.85
N ARG A 221 16.94 -7.83 -26.35
CA ARG A 221 18.02 -7.17 -25.63
C ARG A 221 17.50 -6.50 -24.36
N HIS A 222 16.44 -5.69 -24.45
CA HIS A 222 15.85 -5.02 -23.29
C HIS A 222 15.30 -6.01 -22.27
N LEU A 223 14.67 -7.11 -22.71
CA LEU A 223 14.20 -8.16 -21.80
C LEU A 223 15.34 -8.88 -21.07
N ALA A 224 16.51 -9.02 -21.70
CA ALA A 224 17.69 -9.63 -21.08
C ALA A 224 18.38 -8.70 -20.06
N GLU A 225 18.25 -7.39 -20.25
CA GLU A 225 18.80 -6.35 -19.35
C GLU A 225 17.87 -6.02 -18.17
N LEU A 226 16.65 -6.54 -18.19
CA LEU A 226 15.60 -6.19 -17.23
C LEU A 226 15.89 -6.77 -15.84
N GLN A 227 16.00 -5.89 -14.85
CA GLN A 227 16.24 -6.27 -13.45
C GLN A 227 14.94 -6.19 -12.65
N LEU A 228 14.72 -7.19 -11.81
CA LEU A 228 13.63 -7.20 -10.84
C LEU A 228 14.03 -6.37 -9.61
N ASP A 229 13.24 -5.35 -9.31
CA ASP A 229 13.28 -4.66 -8.04
C ASP A 229 11.95 -4.87 -7.30
N PRO A 230 11.86 -5.89 -6.43
CA PRO A 230 10.62 -6.19 -5.72
C PRO A 230 10.30 -5.15 -4.62
N ALA A 231 11.22 -4.22 -4.33
CA ALA A 231 10.97 -3.08 -3.45
C ALA A 231 10.39 -1.87 -4.21
N SER A 232 10.45 -1.88 -5.55
CA SER A 232 9.86 -0.83 -6.38
C SER A 232 8.34 -0.94 -6.39
N ALA A 233 7.67 0.20 -6.24
CA ALA A 233 6.23 0.30 -6.44
C ALA A 233 5.82 0.19 -7.92
N GLN A 234 6.78 0.29 -8.85
CA GLN A 234 6.51 0.28 -10.29
C GLN A 234 6.56 -1.15 -10.84
N GLU A 235 5.74 -1.41 -11.86
CA GLU A 235 5.86 -2.63 -12.65
C GLU A 235 7.16 -2.64 -13.45
N PRO A 236 7.74 -3.83 -13.72
CA PRO A 236 8.87 -3.93 -14.61
C PRO A 236 8.51 -3.35 -15.98
N ALA A 237 9.38 -2.48 -16.51
CA ALA A 237 9.15 -1.80 -17.78
C ALA A 237 9.37 -2.75 -18.96
N ILE A 238 8.38 -3.62 -19.23
CA ILE A 238 8.41 -4.53 -20.38
C ILE A 238 8.50 -3.70 -21.68
N PRO A 239 9.49 -3.95 -22.55
CA PRO A 239 9.61 -3.21 -23.80
C PRO A 239 8.39 -3.43 -24.68
N ASP A 240 7.92 -2.35 -25.31
CA ASP A 240 6.85 -2.44 -26.29
C ASP A 240 7.32 -3.23 -27.52
N PHE A 241 6.55 -4.23 -27.93
CA PHE A 241 6.85 -5.04 -29.11
C PHE A 241 6.57 -4.25 -30.41
N GLY A 242 5.64 -3.29 -30.39
CA GLY A 242 5.30 -2.47 -31.55
C GLY A 242 4.97 -3.31 -32.79
N ILE A 243 5.63 -3.02 -33.92
CA ILE A 243 5.47 -3.77 -35.18
C ILE A 243 5.88 -5.24 -35.08
N ALA A 244 6.70 -5.60 -34.08
CA ALA A 244 7.12 -6.96 -33.84
C ALA A 244 6.14 -7.73 -32.93
N ASP A 245 5.00 -7.13 -32.56
CA ASP A 245 3.96 -7.87 -31.84
C ASP A 245 3.34 -8.95 -32.74
N PRO A 246 3.22 -10.21 -32.29
CA PRO A 246 2.64 -11.28 -33.10
C PRO A 246 1.22 -10.98 -33.63
N LYS A 247 0.38 -10.31 -32.86
CA LYS A 247 -0.97 -9.92 -33.31
C LYS A 247 -0.91 -8.83 -34.37
N ARG A 248 0.06 -7.93 -34.27
CA ARG A 248 0.27 -6.89 -35.28
C ARG A 248 0.72 -7.53 -36.60
N LEU A 249 1.66 -8.47 -36.53
CA LEU A 249 2.09 -9.27 -37.68
C LEU A 249 0.92 -10.01 -38.36
N ASP A 250 0.05 -10.64 -37.58
CA ASP A 250 -1.15 -11.31 -38.12
C ASP A 250 -2.08 -10.31 -38.83
N SER A 251 -2.28 -9.12 -38.25
CA SER A 251 -3.06 -8.05 -38.86
C SER A 251 -2.44 -7.53 -40.15
N ASP A 252 -1.12 -7.31 -40.15
CA ASP A 252 -0.38 -6.80 -41.31
C ASP A 252 -0.44 -7.80 -42.48
N GLN A 253 -0.39 -9.12 -42.20
CA GLN A 253 -0.60 -10.16 -43.22
C GLN A 253 -2.04 -10.10 -43.77
N ALA A 254 -3.05 -10.03 -42.89
CA ALA A 254 -4.45 -9.99 -43.27
C ALA A 254 -4.80 -8.75 -44.13
N ASP A 255 -4.16 -7.62 -43.86
CA ASP A 255 -4.34 -6.40 -44.65
C ASP A 255 -3.82 -6.57 -46.09
N VAL A 256 -2.69 -7.25 -46.28
CA VAL A 256 -2.19 -7.57 -47.64
C VAL A 256 -3.17 -8.50 -48.36
N GLU A 257 -3.59 -9.59 -47.70
CA GLU A 257 -4.55 -10.55 -48.26
C GLU A 257 -5.86 -9.89 -48.68
N LYS A 258 -6.37 -8.96 -47.85
CA LYS A 258 -7.60 -8.22 -48.15
C LYS A 258 -7.47 -7.38 -49.42
N VAL A 259 -6.36 -6.64 -49.59
CA VAL A 259 -6.16 -5.82 -50.80
C VAL A 259 -6.06 -6.70 -52.05
N ILE A 260 -5.39 -7.86 -51.95
CA ILE A 260 -5.34 -8.84 -53.05
C ILE A 260 -6.75 -9.32 -53.42
N GLN A 261 -7.56 -9.68 -52.42
CA GLN A 261 -8.93 -10.14 -52.65
C GLN A 261 -9.82 -9.06 -53.28
N ASP A 262 -9.70 -7.82 -52.84
CA ASP A 262 -10.47 -6.71 -53.40
C ASP A 262 -10.08 -6.45 -54.86
N LEU A 263 -8.78 -6.51 -55.21
CA LEU A 263 -8.33 -6.44 -56.60
C LEU A 263 -8.88 -7.60 -57.45
N LYS A 264 -8.83 -8.84 -56.96
CA LYS A 264 -9.33 -10.00 -57.70
C LYS A 264 -10.83 -9.90 -57.99
N LYS A 265 -11.64 -9.46 -57.01
CA LYS A 265 -13.08 -9.25 -57.21
C LYS A 265 -13.37 -8.20 -58.29
N GLU A 266 -12.60 -7.11 -58.30
CA GLU A 266 -12.75 -6.06 -59.32
C GLU A 266 -12.32 -6.52 -60.72
N ILE A 267 -11.36 -7.45 -60.81
CA ILE A 267 -10.93 -8.10 -62.06
C ILE A 267 -11.99 -9.08 -62.58
N GLU A 268 -12.63 -9.86 -61.68
CA GLU A 268 -13.60 -10.90 -62.02
C GLU A 268 -15.03 -10.37 -62.28
N ALA A 269 -15.34 -9.17 -61.82
CA ALA A 269 -16.65 -8.53 -62.01
C ALA A 269 -16.89 -7.97 -63.43
N GLU A 270 -15.91 -8.12 -64.34
CA GLU A 270 -15.98 -7.74 -65.76
C GLU A 270 -16.03 -8.96 -66.70
#